data_AF-A0AAW7YJW6-F1
#
_entry.id   AF-A0AAW7YJW6-F1
#
_cell.length_a   1.000
_cell.length_b   1.000
_cell.length_c   1.000
_cell.angle_alpha   90.00
_cell.angle_beta   90.00
_cell.angle_gamma   90.00
#
_symmetry.space_group_name_H-M   'P 1'
#
loop_
_entity.id
_entity.type
_entity.pdbx_description
1 polymer ?
#
loop_
_entity_poly.entity_id
_entity_poly.type
_entity_poly.pdbx_seq_one_letter_code
_entity_poly.pdbx_strand_id
1 'polypeptide(L)'
;MQIIAVLALAIMVWLIWQLIKAKRFTRFKQKIEDELKEQVIASIIEEMAESRSDIFPNNEYHQEATIYYWCQYKSRILHAALQREIITEQWLKDSGNLRNAQHLFFVESKYLPSTKNT
;
A
#
# COMPACT_ATOMS: atom_id res chain seq x y z
N MET A 1 -34.87 -8.83 -30.83
CA MET A 1 -34.65 -7.41 -30.46
C MET A 1 -34.63 -7.19 -28.94
N GLN A 2 -35.67 -7.58 -28.18
CA GLN A 2 -35.72 -7.35 -26.72
C GLN A 2 -34.60 -8.05 -25.93
N ILE A 3 -34.26 -9.30 -26.27
CA ILE A 3 -33.19 -10.05 -25.58
C ILE A 3 -31.83 -9.34 -25.71
N ILE A 4 -31.53 -8.82 -26.91
CA ILE A 4 -30.28 -8.09 -27.18
C ILE A 4 -30.25 -6.80 -26.34
N ALA A 5 -31.37 -6.08 -26.25
CA ALA A 5 -31.47 -4.88 -25.44
C ALA A 5 -31.25 -5.16 -23.94
N VAL A 6 -31.82 -6.24 -23.41
CA VAL A 6 -31.61 -6.65 -22.01
C VAL A 6 -30.15 -7.01 -21.73
N LEU A 7 -29.51 -7.77 -22.63
CA LEU A 7 -28.09 -8.10 -22.51
C LEU A 7 -27.21 -6.86 -22.56
N ALA A 8 -27.49 -5.91 -23.45
CA ALA A 8 -26.75 -4.65 -23.53
C ALA A 8 -26.83 -3.86 -22.21
N LEU A 9 -28.01 -3.76 -21.61
CA LEU A 9 -28.18 -3.10 -20.30
C LEU A 9 -27.42 -3.81 -19.18
N ALA A 10 -27.45 -5.15 -19.15
CA ALA A 10 -26.71 -5.92 -18.16
C ALA A 10 -25.20 -5.71 -18.26
N ILE A 11 -24.65 -5.72 -19.48
CA ILE A 11 -23.23 -5.43 -19.73
C ILE A 11 -22.89 -4.00 -19.31
N MET A 12 -23.76 -3.04 -19.62
CA MET A 12 -23.54 -1.63 -19.26
C MET A 12 -23.46 -1.44 -17.73
N VAL A 13 -24.38 -2.04 -16.98
CA VAL A 13 -24.33 -2.01 -15.51
C VAL A 13 -23.05 -2.66 -14.98
N TRP A 14 -22.63 -3.79 -15.56
CA TRP A 14 -21.39 -4.46 -15.18
C TRP A 14 -20.15 -3.60 -15.43
N LEU A 15 -20.07 -2.91 -16.58
CA LEU A 15 -18.96 -2.00 -16.90
C LEU A 15 -18.91 -0.79 -15.95
N ILE A 16 -20.06 -0.23 -15.59
CA ILE A 16 -20.15 0.85 -14.59
C ILE A 16 -19.59 0.36 -13.24
N TRP A 17 -19.97 -0.85 -12.82
CA TRP A 17 -19.44 -1.44 -11.60
C TRP A 17 -17.92 -1.64 -11.64
N GLN A 18 -17.38 -2.13 -12.76
CA GLN A 18 -15.93 -2.25 -12.95
C GLN A 18 -15.22 -0.90 -12.84
N LEU A 19 -15.79 0.15 -13.43
CA LEU A 19 -15.25 1.51 -13.33
C LEU A 19 -15.22 2.01 -11.89
N ILE A 20 -16.30 1.81 -11.12
CA ILE A 20 -16.37 2.19 -9.70
C ILE A 20 -15.29 1.46 -8.90
N LYS A 21 -15.14 0.15 -9.12
CA LYS A 21 -14.11 -0.67 -8.47
C LYS A 21 -12.70 -0.14 -8.78
N ALA A 22 -12.40 0.16 -10.05
CA ALA A 22 -11.12 0.72 -10.46
C ALA A 22 -10.85 2.09 -9.81
N LYS A 23 -11.85 2.99 -9.76
CA LYS A 23 -11.72 4.28 -9.09
C LYS A 23 -11.44 4.13 -7.59
N ARG A 24 -12.08 3.17 -6.90
CA ARG A 24 -11.80 2.88 -5.48
C ARG A 24 -10.36 2.42 -5.29
N PHE A 25 -9.84 1.56 -6.15
CA PHE A 25 -8.43 1.14 -6.09
C PHE A 25 -7.46 2.30 -6.34
N THR A 26 -7.75 3.19 -7.29
CA THR A 26 -6.93 4.39 -7.53
C THR A 26 -6.91 5.31 -6.31
N ARG A 27 -8.06 5.56 -5.68
CA ARG A 27 -8.15 6.34 -4.44
C ARG A 27 -7.38 5.69 -3.29
N PHE A 28 -7.45 4.37 -3.16
CA PHE A 28 -6.66 3.65 -2.16
C PHE A 28 -5.16 3.85 -2.38
N LYS A 29 -4.67 3.76 -3.62
CA LYS A 29 -3.27 4.04 -3.95
C LYS A 29 -2.83 5.48 -3.64
N GLN A 30 -3.73 6.45 -3.85
CA GLN A 30 -3.48 7.85 -3.47
C GLN A 30 -3.39 7.99 -1.95
N LYS A 31 -4.33 7.40 -1.21
CA LYS A 31 -4.32 7.37 0.26
C LYS A 31 -3.01 6.83 0.84
N ILE A 32 -2.45 5.77 0.25
CA ILE A 32 -1.14 5.25 0.67
C ILE A 32 -0.04 6.32 0.50
N GLU A 33 -0.04 7.02 -0.62
CA GLU A 33 0.99 8.03 -0.93
C GLU A 33 0.82 9.30 -0.08
N ASP A 34 -0.41 9.77 0.08
CA ASP A 34 -0.71 11.07 0.67
C ASP A 34 -0.79 11.00 2.20
N GLU A 35 -1.25 9.88 2.76
CA GLU A 35 -1.43 9.74 4.23
C GLU A 35 -0.39 8.81 4.85
N LEU A 36 -0.20 7.60 4.32
CA LEU A 36 0.64 6.59 4.98
C LEU A 36 2.13 6.83 4.79
N LYS A 37 2.55 7.37 3.65
CA LYS A 37 3.96 7.58 3.34
C LYS A 37 4.65 8.47 4.36
N GLU A 38 4.03 9.60 4.72
CA GLU A 38 4.60 10.53 5.69
C GLU A 38 4.71 9.89 7.09
N GLN A 39 3.69 9.14 7.51
CA GLN A 39 3.70 8.40 8.78
C GLN A 39 4.79 7.32 8.80
N VAL A 40 4.98 6.60 7.69
CA VAL A 40 6.05 5.61 7.54
C VAL A 40 7.42 6.27 7.61
N ILE A 41 7.61 7.42 6.95
CA ILE A 41 8.87 8.17 7.01
C ILE A 41 9.15 8.59 8.46
N ALA A 42 8.20 9.22 9.13
CA ALA A 42 8.37 9.65 10.52
C ALA A 42 8.76 8.49 11.44
N SER A 43 8.07 7.35 11.32
CA SER A 43 8.38 6.14 12.11
C SER A 43 9.76 5.55 11.78
N ILE A 44 10.19 5.57 10.52
CA ILE A 44 11.56 5.14 10.15
C ILE A 44 12.61 6.03 10.81
N ILE A 45 12.41 7.35 10.81
CA ILE A 45 13.35 8.30 11.40
C ILE A 45 13.47 8.08 12.91
N GLU A 46 12.34 7.89 13.59
CA GLU A 46 12.28 7.60 15.03
C GLU A 46 12.99 6.29 15.36
N GLU A 47 12.64 5.19 14.67
CA GLU A 47 13.25 3.87 14.86
C GLU A 47 14.78 3.91 14.64
N MET A 48 15.25 4.65 13.63
CA MET A 48 16.68 4.77 13.33
C MET A 48 17.42 5.65 14.34
N ALA A 49 16.76 6.66 14.90
CA ALA A 49 17.33 7.48 15.97
C ALA A 49 17.47 6.68 17.27
N GLU A 50 16.47 5.86 17.61
CA GLU A 50 16.48 5.01 18.81
C GLU A 50 17.49 3.86 18.72
N SER A 51 17.63 3.24 17.55
CA SER A 51 18.56 2.12 17.31
C SER A 51 19.99 2.56 17.01
N ARG A 52 20.27 3.87 17.04
CA ARG A 52 21.59 4.42 16.77
C ARG A 52 22.60 3.96 17.82
N SER A 53 23.71 3.41 17.36
CA SER A 53 24.81 2.94 18.21
C SER A 53 26.16 3.10 17.50
N ASP A 54 27.26 2.83 18.21
CA ASP A 54 28.60 2.86 17.61
C ASP A 54 28.77 1.80 16.49
N ILE A 55 28.02 0.71 16.56
CA ILE A 55 28.03 -0.38 15.56
C ILE A 55 27.09 -0.06 14.39
N PHE A 56 25.92 0.52 14.69
CA PHE A 56 24.93 0.95 13.70
C PHE A 56 24.76 2.46 13.77
N PRO A 57 25.64 3.22 13.08
CA PRO A 57 25.69 4.67 13.25
C PRO A 57 24.45 5.38 12.71
N ASN A 58 23.62 4.70 11.89
CA ASN A 58 22.39 5.23 11.30
C ASN A 58 22.56 6.67 10.83
N ASN A 59 23.62 6.90 10.05
CA ASN A 59 23.92 8.21 9.51
C ASN A 59 22.84 8.64 8.50
N GLU A 60 22.88 9.92 8.13
CA GLU A 60 21.88 10.53 7.24
C GLU A 60 21.75 9.76 5.92
N TYR A 61 22.86 9.29 5.34
CA TYR A 61 22.83 8.47 4.12
C TYR A 61 22.09 7.15 4.29
N HIS A 62 22.27 6.46 5.42
CA HIS A 62 21.54 5.23 5.71
C HIS A 62 20.04 5.50 5.90
N GLN A 63 19.71 6.60 6.57
CA GLN A 63 18.32 7.03 6.76
C GLN A 63 17.65 7.36 5.43
N GLU A 64 18.30 8.14 4.57
CA GLU A 64 17.81 8.46 3.22
C GLU A 64 17.63 7.20 2.36
N ALA A 65 18.60 6.28 2.38
CA ALA A 65 18.51 5.02 1.64
C ALA A 65 17.35 4.14 2.13
N THR A 66 17.13 4.09 3.45
CA THR A 66 16.05 3.33 4.08
C THR A 66 14.69 3.93 3.70
N ILE A 67 14.54 5.26 3.83
CA ILE A 67 13.34 5.99 3.41
C ILE A 67 13.08 5.73 1.92
N TYR A 68 14.09 5.88 1.07
CA TYR A 68 13.97 5.65 -0.37
C TYR A 68 13.48 4.23 -0.65
N TYR A 69 14.12 3.21 -0.06
CA TYR A 69 13.75 1.81 -0.27
C TYR A 69 12.27 1.54 0.07
N TRP A 70 11.82 1.97 1.25
CA TRP A 70 10.46 1.72 1.72
C TRP A 70 9.41 2.56 1.01
N CYS A 71 9.76 3.78 0.61
CA CYS A 71 8.83 4.72 -0.03
C CYS A 71 8.78 4.63 -1.56
N GLN A 72 9.63 3.80 -2.18
CA GLN A 72 9.69 3.67 -3.65
C GLN A 72 8.42 3.07 -4.27
N TYR A 73 7.76 2.15 -3.57
CA TYR A 73 6.59 1.42 -4.07
C TYR A 73 5.46 1.42 -3.06
N LYS A 74 4.22 1.48 -3.54
CA LYS A 74 3.02 1.57 -2.69
C LYS A 74 2.82 0.30 -1.87
N SER A 75 3.13 -0.86 -2.45
CA SER A 75 3.16 -2.12 -1.71
C SER A 75 4.16 -2.09 -0.54
N ARG A 76 5.34 -1.49 -0.70
CA ARG A 76 6.32 -1.35 0.39
C ARG A 76 5.88 -0.36 1.45
N ILE A 77 5.32 0.79 1.06
CA ILE A 77 4.76 1.75 2.03
C ILE A 77 3.68 1.06 2.86
N LEU A 78 2.74 0.36 2.20
CA LEU A 78 1.67 -0.34 2.89
C LEU A 78 2.19 -1.47 3.79
N HIS A 79 3.21 -2.21 3.33
CA HIS A 79 3.85 -3.25 4.12
C HIS A 79 4.58 -2.66 5.35
N ALA A 80 5.31 -1.56 5.18
CA ALA A 80 5.98 -0.87 6.27
C ALA A 80 4.98 -0.34 7.29
N ALA A 81 3.86 0.23 6.84
CA ALA A 81 2.80 0.75 7.70
C ALA A 81 2.13 -0.36 8.53
N LEU A 82 1.96 -1.55 7.95
CA LEU A 82 1.46 -2.74 8.69
C LEU A 82 2.52 -3.29 9.65
N GLN A 83 3.78 -3.38 9.21
CA GLN A 83 4.88 -3.91 10.02
C GLN A 83 5.19 -3.05 11.25
N ARG A 84 5.06 -1.72 11.11
CA ARG A 84 5.27 -0.74 12.19
C ARG A 84 3.99 -0.42 12.95
N GLU A 85 2.91 -1.18 12.72
CA GLU A 85 1.62 -1.02 13.38
C GLU A 85 0.98 0.38 13.25
N ILE A 86 1.43 1.17 12.27
CA ILE A 86 0.84 2.48 11.91
C ILE A 86 -0.62 2.29 11.49
N ILE A 87 -0.88 1.20 10.78
CA ILE A 87 -2.24 0.70 10.51
C ILE A 87 -2.31 -0.78 10.84
N THR A 88 -3.53 -1.25 11.11
CA THR A 88 -3.80 -2.65 11.40
C THR A 88 -4.60 -3.32 10.28
N GLU A 89 -4.64 -4.65 10.26
CA GLU A 89 -5.56 -5.37 9.38
C GLU A 89 -7.03 -4.97 9.64
N GLN A 90 -7.38 -4.69 10.89
CA GLN A 90 -8.72 -4.24 11.25
C GLN A 90 -9.06 -2.89 10.61
N TRP A 91 -8.11 -1.95 10.58
CA TRP A 91 -8.27 -0.68 9.85
C TRP A 91 -8.56 -0.90 8.35
N LEU A 92 -7.94 -1.91 7.73
CA LEU A 92 -8.22 -2.27 6.32
C LEU A 92 -9.61 -2.89 6.13
N LYS A 93 -10.11 -3.65 7.11
CA LYS A 93 -11.47 -4.20 7.11
C LYS A 93 -12.50 -3.09 7.25
N ASP A 94 -12.33 -2.23 8.25
CA ASP A 94 -13.27 -1.16 8.59
C ASP A 94 -13.34 -0.10 7.49
N SER A 95 -12.21 0.21 6.84
CA SER A 95 -12.17 1.13 5.69
C SER A 95 -12.62 0.51 4.37
N GLY A 96 -12.93 -0.80 4.35
CA GLY A 96 -13.32 -1.53 3.13
C GLY A 96 -12.18 -1.72 2.11
N ASN A 97 -10.92 -1.53 2.51
CA ASN A 97 -9.75 -1.60 1.63
C ASN A 97 -9.00 -2.92 1.66
N LEU A 98 -9.42 -3.91 2.46
CA LEU A 98 -8.75 -5.21 2.56
C LEU A 98 -8.50 -5.85 1.17
N ARG A 99 -9.52 -5.87 0.30
CA ARG A 99 -9.38 -6.41 -1.07
C ARG A 99 -8.44 -5.57 -1.95
N ASN A 100 -8.42 -4.25 -1.75
CA ASN A 100 -7.51 -3.36 -2.48
C ASN A 100 -6.06 -3.59 -2.05
N ALA A 101 -5.82 -3.81 -0.74
CA ALA A 101 -4.52 -4.16 -0.20
C ALA A 101 -4.02 -5.51 -0.75
N GLN A 102 -4.85 -6.55 -0.70
CA GLN A 102 -4.54 -7.86 -1.27
C GLN A 102 -4.22 -7.76 -2.77
N HIS A 103 -5.04 -7.03 -3.52
CA HIS A 103 -4.80 -6.79 -4.93
C HIS A 103 -3.49 -6.03 -5.19
N LEU A 104 -3.18 -5.02 -4.39
CA LEU A 104 -1.92 -4.27 -4.50
C LEU A 104 -0.72 -5.18 -4.27
N PHE A 105 -0.73 -5.98 -3.19
CA PHE A 105 0.35 -6.92 -2.90
C PHE A 105 0.52 -7.99 -3.98
N PHE A 106 -0.58 -8.43 -4.60
CA PHE A 106 -0.50 -9.36 -5.72
C PHE A 106 0.16 -8.72 -6.95
N VAL A 107 -0.33 -7.55 -7.38
CA VAL A 107 0.15 -6.88 -8.62
C VAL A 107 1.58 -6.35 -8.46
N GLU A 108 1.96 -5.90 -7.27
CA GLU A 108 3.30 -5.39 -6.95
C GLU A 108 4.16 -6.41 -6.19
N SER A 109 3.84 -7.71 -6.29
CA SER A 109 4.50 -8.78 -5.54
C SER A 109 6.02 -8.81 -5.70
N LYS A 110 6.53 -8.53 -6.90
CA LYS A 110 7.96 -8.44 -7.20
C LYS A 110 8.72 -7.34 -6.43
N TYR A 111 7.99 -6.38 -5.86
CA TYR A 111 8.56 -5.27 -5.10
C TYR A 111 8.43 -5.48 -3.59
N LEU A 112 7.71 -6.50 -3.14
CA LEU A 112 7.58 -6.78 -1.71
C LEU A 112 8.94 -7.10 -1.09
N PRO A 113 9.13 -6.79 0.20
CA PRO A 113 10.32 -7.23 0.93
C PRO A 113 10.50 -8.74 0.80
N SER A 114 11.73 -9.17 0.49
CA SER A 114 12.03 -10.59 0.39
C SER A 114 11.87 -11.25 1.76
N THR A 115 10.96 -12.22 1.87
CA THR A 115 10.77 -13.04 3.08
C THR A 115 11.82 -14.14 3.23
N LYS A 116 12.95 -14.05 2.51
CA LYS A 116 14.07 -14.98 2.74
C LYS A 116 14.68 -14.65 4.09
N ASN A 117 14.21 -15.35 5.11
CA ASN A 117 14.83 -15.46 6.42
C ASN A 117 16.28 -15.91 6.20
N THR A 118 17.22 -14.97 6.31
CA THR A 118 18.63 -15.25 6.60
C THR A 118 18.81 -15.35 8.09
#